data_AF-A0A9E1SLB5-F1
#
_entry.id   AF-A0A9E1SLB5-F1
#
_cell.length_a   1.000
_cell.length_b   1.000
_cell.length_c   1.000
_cell.angle_alpha   90.00
_cell.angle_beta   90.00
_cell.angle_gamma   90.00
#
_symmetry.space_group_name_H-M   'P 1'
#
loop_
_entity.id
_entity.type
_entity.pdbx_description
1 polymer ?
#
loop_
_entity_poly.entity_id
_entity_poly.type
_entity_poly.pdbx_seq_one_letter_code
_entity_poly.pdbx_strand_id
1 'polypeptide(L)'
;MGNFPKQVDNIEINKVSDGYIVYHTEFDRVHYLNLTSAMLLEACDGETSLDEIKIIIKDVFELEEIPAEEIDNCMEELMEASLIKL
;
A
#
# COMPACT_ATOMS: atom_id res chain seq x y z
N MET A 1 6.15 13.97 13.90
CA MET A 1 5.35 12.77 14.26
C MET A 1 5.28 11.97 12.97
N GLY A 2 5.89 10.79 12.90
CA GLY A 2 5.82 9.98 11.68
C GLY A 2 4.40 9.43 11.51
N ASN A 3 3.91 9.40 10.26
CA ASN A 3 2.71 8.67 9.90
C ASN A 3 3.12 7.23 9.61
N PHE A 4 2.59 6.25 10.35
CA PHE A 4 2.99 4.83 10.27
C PHE A 4 1.80 4.01 9.76
N PRO A 5 1.58 3.96 8.43
CA PRO A 5 0.44 3.27 7.86
C PRO A 5 0.51 1.78 8.15
N LYS A 6 -0.65 1.18 8.43
CA LYS A 6 -0.80 -0.23 8.76
C LYS A 6 -1.94 -0.86 7.97
N GLN A 7 -1.75 -2.06 7.45
CA GLN A 7 -2.84 -2.91 6.94
C GLN A 7 -3.93 -3.13 8.00
N VAL A 8 -5.17 -3.21 7.55
CA VAL A 8 -6.29 -3.62 8.40
C VAL A 8 -6.26 -5.13 8.64
N ASP A 9 -6.83 -5.60 9.74
CA ASP A 9 -6.74 -7.03 10.14
C ASP A 9 -7.77 -7.92 9.42
N ASN A 10 -8.73 -7.33 8.70
CA ASN A 10 -9.90 -7.97 8.09
C ASN A 10 -9.76 -8.14 6.56
N ILE A 11 -8.53 -8.16 6.04
CA ILE A 11 -8.22 -8.43 4.63
C ILE A 11 -7.45 -9.75 4.46
N GLU A 12 -7.73 -10.45 3.37
CA GLU A 12 -6.99 -11.63 2.93
C GLU A 12 -6.27 -11.31 1.62
N ILE A 13 -4.95 -11.47 1.60
CA ILE A 13 -4.10 -11.12 0.46
C ILE A 13 -3.70 -12.37 -0.30
N ASN A 14 -4.05 -12.43 -1.58
CA ASN A 14 -3.62 -13.48 -2.50
C ASN A 14 -2.61 -12.89 -3.50
N LYS A 15 -1.36 -13.37 -3.45
CA LYS A 15 -0.30 -12.92 -4.37
C LYS A 15 -0.50 -13.57 -5.74
N VAL A 16 -0.53 -12.77 -6.81
CA VAL A 16 -0.63 -13.23 -8.21
C VAL A 16 0.54 -12.67 -9.03
N SER A 17 0.64 -13.06 -10.31
CA SER A 17 1.80 -12.72 -11.14
C SER A 17 1.97 -11.22 -11.44
N ASP A 18 0.89 -10.46 -11.41
CA ASP A 18 0.81 -9.05 -11.82
C ASP A 18 0.48 -8.08 -10.67
N GLY A 19 0.43 -8.58 -9.44
CA GLY A 19 0.08 -7.81 -8.25
C GLY A 19 -0.66 -8.67 -7.23
N TYR A 20 -1.58 -8.08 -6.46
CA TYR A 20 -2.35 -8.76 -5.41
C TYR A 20 -3.86 -8.74 -5.68
N ILE A 21 -4.54 -9.81 -5.30
CA ILE A 21 -5.99 -9.84 -5.13
C ILE A 21 -6.26 -9.80 -3.63
N VAL A 22 -6.90 -8.74 -3.17
CA VAL A 22 -7.20 -8.53 -1.75
C VAL A 22 -8.70 -8.67 -1.53
N TYR A 23 -9.08 -9.61 -0.67
CA TYR A 23 -10.45 -9.82 -0.26
C TYR A 23 -10.69 -9.17 1.09
N HIS A 24 -11.61 -8.21 1.14
CA HIS A 24 -12.00 -7.50 2.34
C HIS A 24 -13.22 -8.18 2.97
N THR A 25 -12.98 -8.94 4.04
CA THR A 25 -13.97 -9.86 4.63
C THR A 25 -15.19 -9.14 5.22
N GLU A 26 -15.00 -7.97 5.85
CA GLU A 26 -16.10 -7.22 6.48
C GLU A 26 -17.08 -6.60 5.47
N PHE A 27 -16.59 -6.11 4.33
CA PHE A 27 -17.42 -5.47 3.31
C PHE A 27 -17.79 -6.40 2.15
N ASP A 28 -17.31 -7.65 2.16
CA ASP A 28 -17.47 -8.63 1.07
C ASP A 28 -17.05 -8.05 -0.29
N ARG A 29 -15.83 -7.49 -0.35
CA ARG A 29 -15.28 -6.81 -1.54
C ARG A 29 -13.96 -7.42 -1.98
N VAL A 30 -13.71 -7.37 -3.29
CA VAL A 30 -12.45 -7.78 -3.89
C VAL A 30 -11.78 -6.56 -4.53
N HIS A 31 -10.51 -6.35 -4.20
CA HIS A 31 -9.66 -5.31 -4.76
C HIS A 31 -8.53 -5.96 -5.56
N TYR A 32 -8.27 -5.43 -6.75
CA TYR A 32 -7.13 -5.83 -7.57
C TYR A 32 -6.09 -4.74 -7.46
N LEU A 33 -4.93 -5.07 -6.92
CA LEU A 33 -3.80 -4.15 -6.84
C LEU A 33 -2.80 -4.51 -7.92
N ASN A 34 -2.34 -3.49 -8.64
CA ASN A 34 -1.16 -3.62 -9.49
C ASN A 34 0.10 -3.82 -8.62
N LEU A 35 1.23 -4.11 -9.25
CA LEU A 35 2.50 -4.37 -8.56
C LEU A 35 2.93 -3.22 -7.62
N THR A 36 2.78 -1.97 -8.05
CA THR A 36 3.18 -0.79 -7.25
C THR A 36 2.31 -0.63 -6.02
N SER A 37 0.98 -0.70 -6.18
CA SER A 37 0.04 -0.61 -5.06
C SER A 37 0.15 -1.80 -4.12
N ALA A 38 0.48 -2.99 -4.63
CA ALA A 38 0.76 -4.18 -3.83
C ALA A 38 2.02 -3.99 -2.95
N MET A 39 3.09 -3.41 -3.50
CA MET A 39 4.29 -3.08 -2.72
C MET A 39 4.01 -2.02 -1.66
N LEU A 40 3.26 -0.96 -2.01
CA LEU A 40 2.85 0.06 -1.04
C LEU A 40 2.03 -0.56 0.09
N LEU A 41 1.07 -1.41 -0.22
CA LEU A 41 0.28 -2.14 0.77
C LEU A 41 1.19 -3.01 1.67
N GLU A 42 2.16 -3.73 1.10
CA GLU A 42 3.11 -4.57 1.85
C GLU A 42 4.02 -3.76 2.79
N ALA A 43 4.36 -2.53 2.41
CA ALA A 43 5.15 -1.62 3.25
C ALA A 43 4.34 -0.95 4.38
N CYS A 44 3.00 -1.06 4.36
CA CYS A 44 2.12 -0.56 5.43
C CYS A 44 2.06 -1.54 6.61
N ASP A 45 3.14 -1.66 7.37
CA ASP A 45 3.28 -2.59 8.49
C ASP A 45 2.99 -1.95 9.87
N GLY A 46 2.81 -0.62 9.93
CA GLY A 46 2.65 0.15 11.15
C GLY A 46 3.95 0.48 11.89
N GLU A 47 5.10 0.15 11.31
CA GLU A 47 6.45 0.39 11.84
C GLU A 47 7.29 1.27 10.90
N THR A 48 7.10 1.13 9.60
CA THR A 48 7.72 1.92 8.55
C THR A 48 6.93 3.21 8.35
N SER A 49 7.62 4.36 8.45
CA SER A 49 6.97 5.67 8.24
C SER A 49 6.68 5.94 6.77
N LEU A 50 5.68 6.77 6.47
CA LEU A 50 5.35 7.15 5.10
C LEU A 50 6.54 7.74 4.33
N ASP A 51 7.39 8.53 5.00
CA ASP A 51 8.60 9.09 4.39
C ASP A 51 9.63 7.99 4.04
N GLU A 52 9.78 6.97 4.90
CA GLU A 52 10.64 5.81 4.62
C GLU A 52 10.07 4.96 3.49
N ILE A 53 8.75 4.74 3.46
CA ILE A 53 8.06 4.04 2.35
C ILE A 53 8.35 4.74 1.02
N LYS A 54 8.27 6.07 0.98
CA LYS A 54 8.58 6.85 -0.23
C LYS A 54 10.00 6.64 -0.73
N ILE A 55 10.97 6.57 0.19
CA ILE A 55 12.38 6.27 -0.14
C ILE A 55 12.53 4.84 -0.65
N ILE A 56 11.90 3.87 0.01
CA ILE A 56 11.93 2.45 -0.39
C ILE A 56 11.40 2.28 -1.81
N ILE A 57 10.26 2.90 -2.14
CA ILE A 57 9.66 2.81 -3.48
C ILE A 57 10.58 3.41 -4.53
N LYS A 58 11.12 4.60 -4.29
CA LYS A 58 12.10 5.20 -5.21
C LYS A 58 13.25 4.23 -5.51
N ASP A 59 13.82 3.62 -4.47
CA ASP A 59 15.00 2.77 -4.61
C ASP A 59 14.68 1.40 -5.25
N VAL A 60 13.55 0.79 -4.90
CA VAL A 60 13.10 -0.49 -5.48
C VAL A 60 12.79 -0.37 -6.97
N PHE A 61 12.22 0.77 -7.39
CA PHE A 61 11.89 1.03 -8.79
C PHE A 61 13.01 1.78 -9.54
N GLU A 62 14.17 2.00 -8.92
CA GLU A 62 15.33 2.71 -9.49
C GLU A 62 14.98 4.07 -10.10
N LEU A 63 14.08 4.82 -9.44
CA LEU A 63 13.62 6.13 -9.91
C LEU A 63 14.63 7.23 -9.58
N GLU A 64 14.75 8.21 -10.47
CA GLU A 64 15.64 9.37 -10.28
C GLU A 64 15.20 10.24 -9.08
N GLU A 65 13.88 10.41 -8.91
CA GLU A 65 13.27 11.22 -7.86
C GLU A 65 12.15 10.43 -7.15
N ILE A 66 11.77 10.88 -5.95
CA ILE A 66 10.65 10.29 -5.20
C ILE A 66 9.33 10.68 -5.90
N PRO A 67 8.51 9.71 -6.36
CA PRO A 67 7.21 9.99 -6.96
C PRO A 67 6.17 10.28 -5.87
N ALA A 68 6.33 11.41 -5.19
CA ALA A 68 5.59 11.71 -3.96
C ALA A 68 4.08 11.81 -4.20
N GLU A 69 3.66 12.45 -5.29
CA GLU A 69 2.24 12.64 -5.63
C GLU A 69 1.58 11.29 -5.95
N GLU A 70 2.23 10.43 -6.73
CA GLU A 70 1.71 9.11 -7.08
C GLU A 70 1.61 8.19 -5.87
N ILE A 71 2.59 8.25 -4.97
CA ILE A 71 2.56 7.50 -3.72
C ILE A 71 1.44 8.02 -2.82
N ASP A 72 1.33 9.34 -2.63
CA ASP A 72 0.30 9.93 -1.78
C ASP A 72 -1.11 9.61 -2.30
N ASN A 73 -1.34 9.75 -3.61
CA ASN A 73 -2.61 9.37 -4.24
C ASN A 73 -2.92 7.87 -4.04
N CYS A 74 -1.93 6.99 -4.22
CA CYS A 74 -2.15 5.56 -4.00
C CYS A 74 -2.45 5.25 -2.52
N MET A 75 -1.79 5.94 -1.58
CA MET A 75 -2.06 5.78 -0.15
C MET A 75 -3.47 6.23 0.21
N GLU A 76 -3.95 7.32 -0.39
CA GLU A 76 -5.33 7.78 -0.26
C GLU A 76 -6.32 6.74 -0.80
N GLU A 77 -6.09 6.19 -2.00
CA GLU A 77 -6.93 5.12 -2.55
C GLU A 77 -6.99 3.88 -1.66
N LEU A 78 -5.85 3.47 -1.07
CA LEU A 78 -5.79 2.35 -0.13
C LEU A 78 -6.57 2.64 1.17
N MET A 79 -6.53 3.88 1.67
CA MET A 79 -7.31 4.31 2.83
C MET A 79 -8.81 4.37 2.52
N GLU A 80 -9.20 4.93 1.39
CA GLU A 80 -10.60 4.99 0.94
C GLU A 80 -11.19 3.59 0.72
N ALA A 81 -10.36 2.66 0.22
CA ALA A 81 -10.71 1.24 0.08
C ALA A 81 -10.75 0.50 1.43
N SER A 82 -10.44 1.17 2.55
CA SER A 82 -10.34 0.57 3.89
C SER A 82 -9.33 -0.58 3.99
N LEU A 83 -8.29 -0.57 3.16
CA LEU A 83 -7.23 -1.60 3.17
C LEU A 83 -6.10 -1.27 4.14
N ILE A 84 -5.93 0.01 4.48
CA ILE A 84 -4.93 0.50 5.45
C ILE A 84 -5.53 1.56 6.37
N LYS A 85 -4.83 1.84 7.47
CA LYS A 85 -5.10 2.91 8.44
C LYS A 85 -3.79 3.60 8.85
N LEU A 86 -3.88 4.84 9.31
CA LEU A 86 -2.78 5.62 9.89
C LEU A 86 -2.77 5.54 11.43
#